data_AF-A0A8H7V902-F1
#
_entry.id   AF-A0A8H7V902-F1
#
_cell.length_a   1.000
_cell.length_b   1.000
_cell.length_c   1.000
_cell.angle_alpha   90.00
_cell.angle_beta   90.00
_cell.angle_gamma   90.00
#
_symmetry.space_group_name_H-M   'P 1'
#
loop_
_entity.id
_entity.type
_entity.pdbx_description
1 polymer ?
#
loop_
_entity_poly.entity_id
_entity_poly.type
_entity_poly.pdbx_seq_one_letter_code
_entity_poly.pdbx_strand_id
1 'polypeptide(L)'
;MSRTMKSVIGLVLAATFAVLVSAAGDEDIFELQPEIHHVFREAEKMPPASFSKLFSLVTLAPWLILIGGWLQLGITPSKVISELLSGSTVRTVSVAAFVASLISIEYLFYLYWTQLNLFQTLTYLSGLSVITFFAGQRALSSIQIRRISNNVKK
;
A
#
# COMPACT_ATOMS: atom_id res chain seq x y z
N MET A 1 64.06 -9.23 48.03
CA MET A 1 63.25 -9.06 46.80
C MET A 1 61.96 -8.28 47.09
N SER A 2 62.04 -7.10 47.73
CA SER A 2 60.86 -6.39 48.28
C SER A 2 60.81 -4.89 47.97
N ARG A 3 61.84 -4.34 47.32
CA ARG A 3 61.98 -2.89 47.08
C ARG A 3 61.54 -2.48 45.67
N THR A 4 61.82 -3.32 44.67
CA THR A 4 61.40 -3.11 43.26
C THR A 4 59.90 -3.30 43.09
N MET A 5 59.32 -4.33 43.71
CA MET A 5 57.88 -4.64 43.60
C MET A 5 56.99 -3.56 44.23
N LYS A 6 57.41 -2.96 45.36
CA LYS A 6 56.69 -1.83 45.99
C LYS A 6 56.74 -0.56 45.13
N SER A 7 57.85 -0.33 44.42
CA SER A 7 57.99 0.82 43.51
C SER A 7 57.11 0.69 42.27
N VAL A 8 56.98 -0.52 41.72
CA VAL A 8 56.11 -0.78 40.56
C VAL A 8 54.64 -0.67 40.95
N ILE A 9 54.24 -1.23 42.09
CA ILE A 9 52.86 -1.10 42.59
C ILE A 9 52.52 0.36 42.87
N GLY A 10 53.42 1.12 43.50
CA GLY A 10 53.20 2.55 43.75
C GLY A 10 53.06 3.36 42.46
N LEU A 11 53.84 3.04 41.43
CA LEU A 11 53.77 3.73 40.13
C LEU A 11 52.50 3.37 39.35
N VAL A 12 52.05 2.11 39.41
CA VAL A 12 50.77 1.70 38.82
C VAL A 12 49.61 2.36 39.55
N LEU A 13 49.64 2.39 40.89
CA LEU A 13 48.58 3.01 41.70
C LEU A 13 48.48 4.52 41.42
N ALA A 14 49.62 5.20 41.32
CA ALA A 14 49.70 6.63 40.98
C ALA A 14 49.19 6.90 39.56
N ALA A 15 49.55 6.05 38.59
CA ALA A 15 49.06 6.17 37.22
C ALA A 15 47.55 5.94 37.12
N THR A 16 47.00 4.94 37.82
CA THR A 16 45.55 4.71 37.87
C THR A 16 44.81 5.84 38.59
N PHE A 17 45.41 6.43 39.63
CA PHE A 17 44.82 7.55 40.36
C PHE A 17 44.81 8.83 39.50
N ALA A 18 45.88 9.11 38.77
CA ALA A 18 45.93 10.24 37.85
C ALA A 18 44.89 10.14 36.72
N VAL A 19 44.69 8.93 36.16
CA VAL A 19 43.64 8.69 35.16
C VAL A 19 42.24 8.86 35.75
N LEU A 20 42.01 8.43 36.98
CA LEU A 20 40.73 8.60 37.67
C LEU A 20 40.45 10.08 38.00
N VAL A 21 41.45 10.84 38.44
CA VAL A 21 41.34 12.28 38.72
C VAL A 21 41.07 13.07 37.44
N SER A 22 41.63 12.68 36.30
CA SER A 22 41.32 13.31 35.01
C SER A 22 39.92 12.97 34.47
N ALA A 23 39.28 11.91 34.98
CA ALA A 23 37.93 11.48 34.59
C ALA A 23 36.84 11.98 35.56
N ALA A 24 37.22 12.39 36.77
CA ALA A 24 36.35 13.15 37.66
C ALA A 24 36.22 14.55 37.05
N GLY A 25 35.06 14.83 36.46
CA GLY A 25 34.80 16.07 35.72
C GLY A 25 35.19 17.31 36.51
N ASP A 26 35.74 18.29 35.79
CA ASP A 26 36.15 19.60 36.29
C ASP A 26 34.97 20.29 37.02
N GLU A 27 35.28 21.18 37.96
CA GLU A 27 34.27 22.04 38.61
C GLU A 27 33.39 22.74 37.54
N ASP A 28 32.17 23.21 37.89
CA ASP A 28 31.29 23.96 36.96
C ASP A 28 31.95 25.28 36.52
N ILE A 29 32.90 25.17 35.60
CA ILE A 29 33.57 26.26 34.91
C ILE A 29 32.68 26.57 33.71
N PHE A 30 32.15 27.80 33.67
CA PHE A 30 31.29 28.28 32.58
C PHE A 30 32.10 28.50 31.29
N GLU A 31 32.57 27.40 30.71
CA GLU A 31 33.25 27.34 29.42
C GLU A 31 32.32 26.88 28.30
N LEU A 32 32.62 27.30 27.07
CA LEU A 32 31.84 26.92 25.91
C LEU A 32 32.09 25.43 25.59
N GLN A 33 31.06 24.59 25.71
CA GLN A 33 31.16 23.18 25.34
C GLN A 33 31.28 23.01 23.82
N PRO A 34 31.98 21.96 23.37
CA PRO A 34 32.05 21.63 21.95
C PRO A 34 30.64 21.36 21.39
N GLU A 35 30.42 21.79 20.14
CA GLU A 35 29.15 21.58 19.45
C GLU A 35 28.90 20.07 19.20
N ILE A 36 27.74 19.58 19.58
CA ILE A 36 27.34 18.17 19.39
C ILE A 36 26.74 18.01 17.99
N HIS A 37 27.40 17.24 17.13
CA HIS A 37 26.87 16.88 15.82
C HIS A 37 26.09 15.57 15.89
N HIS A 38 24.78 15.63 15.59
CA HIS A 38 23.98 14.42 15.42
C HIS A 38 24.32 13.73 14.09
N VAL A 39 24.80 12.50 14.14
CA VAL A 39 25.07 11.68 12.94
C VAL A 39 23.79 10.94 12.55
N PHE A 40 23.22 11.29 11.40
CA PHE A 40 22.06 10.60 10.84
C PHE A 40 22.46 9.21 10.34
N ARG A 41 21.50 8.28 10.40
CA ARG A 41 21.64 6.96 9.78
C ARG A 41 21.78 7.10 8.27
N GLU A 42 22.72 6.34 7.70
CA GLU A 42 22.89 6.27 6.25
C GLU A 42 21.62 5.71 5.58
N ALA A 43 21.29 6.23 4.40
CA ALA A 43 20.18 5.74 3.61
C ALA A 43 20.40 4.28 3.18
N GLU A 44 19.34 3.47 3.26
CA GLU A 44 19.41 2.06 2.87
C GLU A 44 19.62 1.92 1.36
N LYS A 45 20.48 0.98 0.95
CA LYS A 45 20.75 0.72 -0.47
C LYS A 45 19.51 0.12 -1.14
N MET A 46 18.94 0.85 -2.10
CA MET A 46 17.83 0.37 -2.92
C MET A 46 18.33 -0.47 -4.10
N PRO A 47 17.56 -1.48 -4.55
CA PRO A 47 17.88 -2.25 -5.75
C PRO A 47 17.82 -1.39 -7.03
N PRO A 48 18.49 -1.81 -8.12
CA PRO A 48 18.49 -1.07 -9.37
C PRO A 48 17.09 -0.99 -9.99
N ALA A 49 16.69 0.20 -10.44
CA ALA A 49 15.35 0.47 -10.97
C ALA A 49 14.96 -0.45 -12.15
N SER A 50 15.94 -0.87 -12.96
CA SER A 50 15.71 -1.79 -14.09
C SER A 50 15.17 -3.15 -13.63
N PHE A 51 15.68 -3.67 -12.51
CA PHE A 51 15.22 -4.94 -11.95
C PHE A 51 13.79 -4.80 -11.43
N SER A 52 13.50 -3.74 -10.66
CA SER A 52 12.13 -3.49 -10.18
C SER A 52 11.11 -3.38 -11.31
N LYS A 53 11.45 -2.67 -12.41
CA LYS A 53 10.57 -2.54 -13.59
C LYS A 53 10.30 -3.88 -14.27
N LEU A 54 11.32 -4.71 -14.43
CA LEU A 54 11.20 -6.05 -15.02
C LEU A 54 10.20 -6.91 -14.22
N PHE A 55 10.35 -6.96 -12.89
CA PHE A 55 9.45 -7.73 -12.05
C PHE A 55 8.03 -7.14 -11.98
N SER A 56 7.88 -5.81 -12.02
CA SER A 56 6.56 -5.19 -12.15
C SER A 56 5.84 -5.63 -13.43
N LEU A 57 6.55 -5.74 -14.57
CA LEU A 57 5.97 -6.25 -15.81
C LEU A 57 5.62 -7.74 -15.72
N VAL A 58 6.46 -8.54 -15.08
CA VAL A 58 6.17 -9.96 -14.83
C VAL A 58 4.91 -10.12 -14.00
N THR A 59 4.71 -9.31 -12.97
CA THR A 59 3.49 -9.31 -12.14
C THR A 59 2.24 -8.92 -12.95
N LEU A 60 2.38 -8.12 -14.01
CA LEU A 60 1.28 -7.77 -14.92
C LEU A 60 1.00 -8.84 -15.99
N ALA A 61 1.94 -9.75 -16.26
CA ALA A 61 1.80 -10.75 -17.33
C ALA A 61 0.57 -11.67 -17.23
N PRO A 62 0.12 -12.13 -16.03
CA PRO A 62 -1.08 -12.96 -15.91
C PRO A 62 -2.35 -12.28 -16.46
N TRP A 63 -2.45 -10.94 -16.37
CA TRP A 63 -3.58 -10.19 -16.92
C TRP A 63 -3.63 -10.27 -18.45
N LEU A 64 -2.47 -10.23 -19.12
CA LEU A 64 -2.38 -10.37 -20.57
C LEU A 64 -2.78 -11.78 -21.01
N ILE A 65 -2.34 -12.80 -20.26
CA ILE A 65 -2.71 -14.20 -20.51
C ILE A 65 -4.22 -14.39 -20.38
N LEU A 66 -4.83 -13.81 -19.34
CA LEU A 66 -6.28 -13.85 -19.13
C LEU A 66 -7.05 -13.25 -20.31
N ILE A 67 -6.65 -12.05 -20.77
CA ILE A 67 -7.27 -11.39 -21.93
C ILE A 67 -7.12 -12.24 -23.19
N GLY A 68 -5.92 -12.79 -23.43
CA GLY A 68 -5.68 -13.70 -24.55
C GLY A 68 -6.56 -14.94 -24.50
N GLY A 69 -6.73 -15.54 -23.31
CA GLY A 69 -7.61 -16.68 -23.08
C GLY A 69 -9.07 -16.38 -23.40
N TRP A 70 -9.60 -15.23 -22.98
CA TRP A 70 -10.98 -14.83 -23.33
C TRP A 70 -11.19 -14.65 -24.82
N LEU A 71 -10.22 -14.06 -25.52
CA LEU A 71 -10.29 -13.89 -26.97
C LEU A 71 -10.29 -15.25 -27.70
N GLN A 72 -9.51 -16.22 -27.24
CA GLN A 72 -9.52 -17.60 -27.78
C GLN A 72 -10.87 -18.30 -27.55
N LEU A 73 -11.52 -18.07 -26.41
CA LEU A 73 -12.86 -18.57 -26.12
C LEU A 73 -13.97 -17.84 -26.91
N GLY A 74 -13.62 -16.85 -27.73
CA GLY A 74 -14.57 -16.07 -28.52
C GLY A 74 -15.37 -15.05 -27.69
N ILE A 75 -14.94 -14.77 -26.46
CA ILE A 75 -15.51 -13.75 -25.57
C ILE A 75 -14.86 -12.41 -25.95
N THR A 76 -15.47 -11.74 -26.92
CA THR A 76 -15.00 -10.43 -27.38
C THR A 76 -15.66 -9.31 -26.56
N PRO A 77 -14.95 -8.22 -26.22
CA PRO A 77 -15.54 -7.08 -25.53
C PRO A 77 -16.80 -6.53 -26.21
N SER A 78 -16.82 -6.51 -27.54
CA SER A 78 -17.98 -6.09 -28.34
C SER A 78 -19.21 -6.98 -28.11
N LYS A 79 -19.03 -8.30 -27.99
CA LYS A 79 -20.12 -9.24 -27.69
C LYS A 79 -20.68 -9.00 -26.30
N VAL A 80 -19.81 -8.84 -25.30
CA VAL A 80 -20.23 -8.56 -23.92
C VAL A 80 -21.00 -7.24 -23.83
N ILE A 81 -20.50 -6.18 -24.46
CA ILE A 81 -21.18 -4.88 -24.49
C ILE A 81 -22.50 -4.98 -25.25
N SER A 82 -22.53 -5.65 -26.40
CA SER A 82 -23.77 -5.85 -27.16
C SER A 82 -24.80 -6.63 -26.37
N GLU A 83 -24.40 -7.68 -25.62
CA GLU A 83 -25.31 -8.46 -24.79
C GLU A 83 -25.85 -7.61 -23.63
N LEU A 84 -25.00 -6.80 -23.00
CA LEU A 84 -25.37 -5.88 -21.94
C LEU A 84 -26.43 -4.87 -22.41
N LEU A 85 -26.26 -4.33 -23.63
CA LEU A 85 -27.14 -3.35 -24.25
C LEU A 85 -28.40 -3.98 -24.91
N SER A 86 -28.36 -5.27 -25.25
CA SER A 86 -29.42 -5.96 -26.02
C SER A 86 -30.65 -6.31 -25.19
N GLY A 87 -31.58 -5.38 -25.01
CA GLY A 87 -32.95 -5.68 -24.53
C GLY A 87 -33.67 -4.47 -23.94
N SER A 88 -34.58 -4.69 -22.99
CA SER A 88 -35.44 -3.62 -22.47
C SER A 88 -34.61 -2.47 -21.87
N THR A 89 -34.95 -1.24 -22.24
CA THR A 89 -34.28 -0.01 -21.79
C THR A 89 -34.08 0.05 -20.28
N VAL A 90 -35.09 -0.38 -19.52
CA VAL A 90 -35.05 -0.38 -18.04
C VAL A 90 -33.95 -1.29 -17.50
N ARG A 91 -33.72 -2.43 -18.14
CA ARG A 91 -32.68 -3.39 -17.75
C ARG A 91 -31.29 -2.85 -18.07
N THR A 92 -31.12 -2.31 -19.27
CA THR A 92 -29.83 -1.75 -19.69
C THR A 92 -29.40 -0.64 -18.74
N VAL A 93 -30.34 0.23 -18.35
CA VAL A 93 -30.08 1.30 -17.39
C VAL A 93 -29.73 0.77 -16.00
N SER A 94 -30.43 -0.25 -15.48
CA SER A 94 -30.13 -0.78 -14.14
C SER A 94 -28.77 -1.48 -14.09
N VAL A 95 -28.43 -2.28 -15.11
CA VAL A 95 -27.14 -2.96 -15.21
C VAL A 95 -26.00 -1.96 -15.41
N ALA A 96 -26.18 -0.96 -16.29
CA ALA A 96 -25.18 0.09 -16.49
C ALA A 96 -24.96 0.91 -15.21
N ALA A 97 -26.03 1.26 -14.48
CA ALA A 97 -25.92 1.98 -13.21
C ALA A 97 -25.16 1.17 -12.15
N PHE A 98 -25.38 -0.14 -12.09
CA PHE A 98 -24.66 -1.03 -11.16
C PHE A 98 -23.17 -1.16 -11.51
N VAL A 99 -22.84 -1.33 -12.80
CA VAL A 99 -21.43 -1.38 -13.23
C VAL A 99 -20.74 -0.03 -13.01
N ALA A 100 -21.41 1.08 -13.31
CA ALA A 100 -20.89 2.42 -13.07
C ALA A 100 -20.64 2.67 -11.57
N SER A 101 -21.52 2.16 -10.69
CA SER A 101 -21.33 2.32 -9.24
C SER A 101 -20.15 1.49 -8.73
N LEU A 102 -19.92 0.28 -9.27
CA LEU A 102 -18.73 -0.52 -8.98
C LEU A 102 -17.44 0.18 -9.45
N ILE A 103 -17.43 0.72 -10.67
CA ILE A 103 -16.29 1.50 -11.19
C ILE A 103 -16.03 2.72 -10.30
N SER A 104 -17.09 3.39 -9.83
CA SER A 104 -16.97 4.54 -8.94
C SER A 104 -16.36 4.17 -7.58
N ILE A 105 -16.71 2.99 -7.03
CA ILE A 105 -16.11 2.49 -5.78
C ILE A 105 -14.62 2.16 -5.99
N GLU A 106 -14.27 1.49 -7.09
CA GLU A 106 -12.86 1.19 -7.40
C GLU A 106 -12.04 2.48 -7.58
N TYR A 107 -12.61 3.46 -8.28
CA TYR A 107 -11.98 4.78 -8.44
C TYR A 107 -11.85 5.53 -7.11
N LEU A 108 -12.82 5.40 -6.21
CA LEU A 108 -12.73 5.95 -4.86
C LEU A 108 -11.54 5.34 -4.09
N PHE A 109 -11.29 4.03 -4.23
CA PHE A 109 -10.12 3.40 -3.62
C PHE A 109 -8.79 3.85 -4.24
N TYR A 110 -8.78 4.13 -5.55
CA TYR A 110 -7.63 4.78 -6.18
C TYR A 110 -7.38 6.20 -5.62
N LEU A 111 -8.43 6.99 -5.39
CA LEU A 111 -8.33 8.30 -4.75
C LEU A 111 -7.87 8.19 -3.29
N TYR A 112 -8.30 7.16 -2.55
CA TYR A 112 -7.81 6.86 -1.22
C TYR A 112 -6.31 6.56 -1.21
N TRP A 113 -5.82 5.77 -2.17
CA TRP A 113 -4.39 5.48 -2.29
C TRP A 113 -3.54 6.73 -2.58
N THR A 114 -4.08 7.70 -3.31
CA THR A 114 -3.31 8.84 -3.81
C THR A 114 -3.47 10.12 -3.00
N GLN A 115 -4.67 10.42 -2.48
CA GLN A 115 -4.99 11.76 -1.97
C GLN A 115 -5.94 11.80 -0.75
N LEU A 116 -6.88 10.86 -0.61
CA LEU A 116 -7.95 10.97 0.41
C LEU A 116 -7.57 10.39 1.77
N ASN A 117 -8.12 10.99 2.82
CA ASN A 117 -8.06 10.43 4.18
C ASN A 117 -9.10 9.32 4.39
N LEU A 118 -8.89 8.49 5.41
CA LEU A 118 -9.78 7.36 5.73
C LEU A 118 -11.22 7.81 5.99
N PHE A 119 -11.43 8.86 6.79
CA PHE A 119 -12.78 9.35 7.11
C PHE A 119 -13.52 9.88 5.88
N GLN A 120 -12.82 10.60 4.99
CA GLN A 120 -13.41 11.08 3.72
C GLN A 120 -13.82 9.92 2.84
N THR A 121 -12.95 8.91 2.71
CA THR A 121 -13.20 7.69 1.94
C THR A 121 -14.41 6.96 2.48
N LEU A 122 -14.51 6.77 3.81
CA LEU A 122 -15.66 6.13 4.44
C LEU A 122 -16.97 6.90 4.21
N THR A 123 -16.94 8.23 4.27
CA THR A 123 -18.13 9.06 3.96
C THR A 123 -18.57 8.86 2.51
N TYR A 124 -17.67 8.98 1.53
CA TYR A 124 -18.03 8.76 0.12
C TYR A 124 -18.46 7.32 -0.16
N LEU A 125 -17.76 6.35 0.43
CA LEU A 125 -18.08 4.92 0.29
C LEU A 125 -19.46 4.61 0.86
N SER A 126 -19.85 5.21 1.99
CA SER A 126 -21.19 5.02 2.55
C SER A 126 -22.28 5.46 1.57
N GLY A 127 -22.14 6.63 0.94
CA GLY A 127 -23.06 7.10 -0.09
C GLY A 127 -23.10 6.18 -1.33
N LEU A 128 -21.92 5.83 -1.85
CA LEU A 128 -21.81 4.94 -3.02
C LEU A 128 -22.33 3.53 -2.73
N SER A 129 -22.19 3.02 -1.50
CA SER A 129 -22.68 1.70 -1.12
C SER A 129 -24.20 1.61 -1.17
N VAL A 130 -24.91 2.66 -0.75
CA VAL A 130 -26.38 2.72 -0.81
C VAL A 130 -26.83 2.70 -2.27
N ILE A 131 -26.21 3.51 -3.12
CA ILE A 131 -26.49 3.54 -4.57
C ILE A 131 -26.22 2.17 -5.19
N THR A 132 -25.06 1.58 -4.89
CA THR A 132 -24.65 0.27 -5.41
C THR A 132 -25.59 -0.84 -4.96
N PHE A 133 -26.08 -0.80 -3.72
CA PHE A 133 -27.02 -1.77 -3.20
C PHE A 133 -28.35 -1.76 -3.97
N PHE A 134 -28.95 -0.58 -4.14
CA PHE A 134 -30.21 -0.45 -4.89
C PHE A 134 -30.05 -0.74 -6.38
N ALA A 135 -28.97 -0.24 -7.01
CA ALA A 135 -28.66 -0.53 -8.41
C ALA A 135 -28.42 -2.02 -8.63
N GLY A 136 -27.66 -2.66 -7.74
CA GLY A 136 -27.36 -4.09 -7.76
C GLY A 136 -28.60 -4.96 -7.62
N GLN A 137 -29.47 -4.64 -6.65
CA GLN A 137 -30.72 -5.40 -6.47
C GLN A 137 -31.60 -5.38 -7.73
N ARG A 138 -31.72 -4.21 -8.37
CA ARG A 138 -32.47 -4.06 -9.63
C ARG A 138 -31.78 -4.76 -10.80
N ALA A 139 -30.46 -4.63 -10.93
CA ALA A 139 -29.69 -5.27 -11.99
C ALA A 139 -29.77 -6.81 -11.91
N LEU A 140 -29.52 -7.38 -10.73
CA LEU A 140 -29.54 -8.83 -10.54
C LEU A 140 -30.94 -9.44 -10.71
N SER A 141 -31.98 -8.77 -10.16
CA SER A 141 -33.38 -9.20 -10.35
C SER A 141 -33.77 -9.23 -11.83
N SER A 142 -33.34 -8.23 -12.60
CA SER A 142 -33.63 -8.15 -14.03
C SER A 142 -32.98 -9.27 -14.85
N ILE A 143 -31.78 -9.72 -14.44
CA ILE A 143 -31.09 -10.87 -15.04
C ILE A 143 -31.82 -12.17 -14.68
N GLN A 144 -32.29 -12.32 -13.44
CA GLN A 144 -33.07 -13.47 -13.01
C GLN A 144 -34.38 -13.60 -13.81
N ILE A 145 -35.12 -12.50 -13.99
CA ILE A 145 -36.36 -12.48 -14.77
C ILE A 145 -36.10 -12.93 -16.22
N ARG A 146 -35.02 -12.47 -16.85
CA ARG A 146 -34.63 -12.92 -18.21
C ARG A 146 -34.39 -14.43 -18.25
N ARG A 147 -33.68 -14.97 -17.26
CA ARG A 147 -33.38 -16.42 -17.21
C ARG A 147 -34.65 -17.25 -17.08
N ILE A 148 -35.58 -16.84 -16.22
CA ILE A 148 -36.86 -17.51 -16.03
C ILE A 148 -37.69 -17.42 -17.31
N SER A 149 -37.81 -16.23 -17.91
CA SER A 149 -38.55 -16.04 -19.15
C SER A 149 -37.99 -16.88 -20.31
N ASN A 150 -36.67 -16.99 -20.44
CA ASN A 150 -36.05 -17.83 -21.46
C ASN A 150 -36.29 -19.32 -21.23
N ASN A 151 -36.36 -19.77 -19.97
CA ASN A 151 -36.66 -21.16 -19.63
C ASN A 151 -38.11 -21.52 -19.96
N VAL A 152 -39.06 -20.61 -19.67
CA VAL A 152 -40.49 -20.79 -19.99
C VAL A 152 -40.74 -20.83 -21.50
N LYS A 153 -39.91 -20.15 -22.29
CA LYS A 153 -40.05 -20.07 -23.76
C LYS A 153 -39.45 -21.27 -24.50
N LYS A 154 -38.72 -22.14 -23.82
CA LYS A 154 -38.04 -23.32 -24.36
C LYS A 154 -38.89 -24.56 -24.10
#